data_AF-A0A7S2QPR5-F1
#
_entry.id   AF-A0A7S2QPR5-F1
#
_cell.length_a   1.000
_cell.length_b   1.000
_cell.length_c   1.000
_cell.angle_alpha   90.00
_cell.angle_beta   90.00
_cell.angle_gamma   90.00
#
_symmetry.space_group_name_H-M   'P 1'
#
loop_
_entity.id
_entity.type
_entity.pdbx_description
1 polymer ?
#
loop_
_entity_poly.entity_id
_entity_poly.type
_entity_poly.pdbx_seq_one_letter_code
_entity_poly.pdbx_strand_id
1 'polypeptide(L)'
;TRGLPWADALEKEELVQRLARVLADEAAARAGFCRSGRVAPGAVKALTAAELEEELEDPSTPVLLDVYATWCGPCTMMAPHLEAAAKTLGVRARVVKMDADQEPGWSRWT
;
A
#
# COMPACT_ATOMS: atom_id res chain seq x y z
N THR A 1 -12.85 10.99 -31.32
CA THR A 1 -12.73 12.30 -30.66
C THR A 1 -14.03 12.64 -29.92
N ARG A 2 -14.31 11.98 -28.78
CA ARG A 2 -15.42 12.38 -27.91
C ARG A 2 -14.83 13.08 -26.70
N GLY A 3 -14.96 14.41 -26.70
CA GLY A 3 -14.57 15.24 -25.57
C GLY A 3 -15.53 14.97 -24.41
N LEU A 4 -14.98 14.54 -23.27
CA LEU A 4 -15.72 14.55 -22.02
C LEU A 4 -16.03 16.02 -21.67
N PRO A 5 -17.28 16.37 -21.33
CA PRO A 5 -17.61 17.70 -20.85
C PRO A 5 -16.81 18.00 -19.59
N TRP A 6 -16.21 19.18 -19.49
CA TRP A 6 -15.42 19.60 -18.33
C TRP A 6 -16.26 19.67 -17.04
N ALA A 7 -17.59 19.74 -17.13
CA ALA A 7 -18.51 19.67 -15.99
C ALA A 7 -18.54 18.31 -15.30
N ASP A 8 -18.12 17.24 -16.01
CA ASP A 8 -17.98 15.88 -15.47
C ASP A 8 -16.52 15.56 -15.12
N ALA A 9 -15.59 16.49 -15.37
CA ALA A 9 -14.19 16.34 -15.03
C ALA A 9 -13.97 16.69 -13.55
N LEU A 10 -13.58 15.70 -12.75
CA LEU A 10 -13.16 15.95 -11.39
C LEU A 10 -11.89 16.79 -11.40
N GLU A 11 -11.92 17.91 -10.70
CA GLU A 11 -10.68 18.62 -10.39
C GLU A 11 -9.75 17.66 -9.65
N LYS A 12 -8.44 17.79 -9.90
CA LYS A 12 -7.42 16.88 -9.35
C LYS A 12 -7.56 16.74 -7.82
N GLU A 13 -7.92 17.83 -7.15
CA GLU A 13 -8.14 17.85 -5.71
C GLU A 13 -9.40 17.08 -5.30
N GLU A 14 -10.51 17.24 -6.01
CA GLU A 14 -11.75 16.49 -5.75
C GLU A 14 -11.56 14.99 -6.01
N LEU A 15 -10.82 14.61 -7.05
CA LEU A 15 -10.47 13.21 -7.32
C LEU A 15 -9.67 12.62 -6.16
N VAL A 16 -8.67 13.35 -5.65
CA VAL A 16 -7.85 12.92 -4.52
C VAL A 16 -8.68 12.80 -3.25
N GLN A 17 -9.56 13.77 -2.96
CA GLN A 17 -10.42 13.73 -1.79
C GLN A 17 -11.45 12.60 -1.86
N ARG A 18 -12.01 12.34 -3.04
CA ARG A 18 -12.94 11.21 -3.26
C ARG A 18 -12.24 9.87 -3.12
N LEU A 19 -11.04 9.72 -3.70
CA LEU A 19 -10.24 8.51 -3.54
C LEU A 19 -9.87 8.30 -2.08
N ALA A 20 -9.39 9.34 -1.39
CA ALA A 20 -9.06 9.27 0.03
C ALA A 20 -10.27 8.85 0.89
N ARG A 21 -11.47 9.35 0.58
CA ARG A 21 -12.70 8.98 1.27
C ARG A 21 -13.09 7.53 1.03
N VAL A 22 -13.06 7.08 -0.23
CA VAL A 22 -13.35 5.67 -0.58
C VAL A 22 -12.36 4.75 0.13
N LEU A 23 -11.06 5.07 0.10
CA LEU A 23 -10.05 4.30 0.78
C LEU A 23 -10.22 4.33 2.31
N ALA A 24 -10.66 5.44 2.90
CA ALA A 24 -10.95 5.54 4.32
C ALA A 24 -12.19 4.73 4.74
N ASP A 25 -13.27 4.76 3.96
CA ASP A 25 -14.49 3.99 4.20
C ASP A 25 -14.23 2.49 4.02
N GLU A 26 -13.47 2.13 3.00
CA GLU A 26 -13.00 0.76 2.76
C GLU A 26 -12.05 0.26 3.85
N ALA A 27 -11.12 1.10 4.32
CA ALA A 27 -10.22 0.77 5.42
C ALA A 27 -10.98 0.67 6.76
N ALA A 28 -12.00 1.50 6.98
CA ALA A 28 -12.85 1.44 8.17
C ALA A 28 -13.73 0.17 8.18
N ALA A 29 -14.27 -0.22 7.03
CA ALA A 29 -15.01 -1.47 6.87
C ALA A 29 -14.11 -2.70 7.07
N ARG A 30 -12.80 -2.57 6.81
CA ARG A 30 -11.75 -3.58 7.01
C ARG A 30 -10.89 -3.28 8.24
N ALA A 31 -11.35 -2.49 9.21
CA ALA A 31 -10.53 -2.15 10.38
C ALA A 31 -10.59 -3.29 11.41
N GLY A 32 -9.83 -4.35 11.20
CA GLY A 32 -9.68 -5.44 12.16
C GLY A 32 -8.43 -6.25 11.90
N PHE A 33 -7.33 -5.95 12.61
CA PHE A 33 -6.10 -6.74 12.48
C PHE A 33 -6.33 -8.20 12.84
N CYS A 34 -6.36 -9.06 11.82
CA CYS A 34 -6.31 -10.49 12.04
C CYS A 34 -4.88 -10.89 12.41
N ARG A 35 -4.71 -11.71 13.45
CA ARG A 35 -3.37 -12.09 13.94
C ARG A 35 -2.69 -13.15 13.06
N SER A 36 -3.35 -13.64 12.02
CA SER A 36 -2.92 -14.75 11.16
C SER A 36 -1.79 -14.40 10.20
N GLY A 37 -1.64 -13.14 9.79
CA GLY A 37 -0.65 -12.77 8.77
C GLY A 37 0.79 -12.65 9.27
N ARG A 38 1.74 -12.70 8.32
CA ARG A 38 3.21 -12.81 8.51
C ARG A 38 3.89 -11.52 8.98
N VAL A 39 3.16 -10.40 8.98
CA VAL A 39 3.66 -9.07 9.39
C VAL A 39 3.07 -8.67 10.75
N ALA A 40 3.95 -8.36 11.71
CA ALA A 40 3.53 -7.87 13.02
C ALA A 40 3.06 -6.39 12.95
N PRO A 41 2.08 -5.97 13.76
CA PRO A 41 1.69 -4.57 13.87
C PRO A 41 2.88 -3.68 14.21
N GLY A 42 3.03 -2.55 13.50
CA GLY A 42 4.11 -1.62 13.77
C GLY A 42 5.46 -1.97 13.13
N ALA A 43 5.56 -3.10 12.42
CA ALA A 43 6.78 -3.54 11.75
C ALA A 43 6.66 -3.38 10.23
N VAL A 44 7.81 -3.18 9.58
CA VAL A 44 7.96 -3.30 8.13
C VAL A 44 8.67 -4.62 7.85
N LYS A 45 8.15 -5.44 6.94
CA LYS A 45 8.77 -6.71 6.58
C LYS A 45 8.97 -6.81 5.08
N ALA A 46 10.15 -7.30 4.69
CA ALA A 46 10.40 -7.68 3.30
C ALA A 46 9.71 -9.03 3.02
N LEU A 47 8.88 -9.09 1.99
CA LEU A 47 8.19 -10.31 1.56
C LEU A 47 8.49 -10.60 0.08
N THR A 48 8.50 -11.88 -0.26
CA THR A 48 8.45 -12.38 -1.63
C THR A 48 7.04 -12.21 -2.23
N ALA A 49 6.91 -12.38 -3.54
CA ALA A 49 5.60 -12.33 -4.22
C ALA A 49 4.60 -13.35 -3.64
N ALA A 50 5.03 -14.59 -3.43
CA ALA A 50 4.17 -15.64 -2.87
C ALA A 50 3.71 -15.32 -1.44
N GLU A 51 4.61 -14.81 -0.59
CA GLU A 51 4.25 -14.43 0.77
C GLU A 51 3.30 -13.22 0.81
N LEU A 52 3.43 -12.29 -0.14
CA LEU A 52 2.50 -11.18 -0.27
C LEU A 52 1.13 -11.66 -0.74
N GLU A 53 1.05 -12.58 -1.70
CA GLU A 53 -0.22 -13.16 -2.16
C GLU A 53 -0.98 -13.81 -1.00
N GLU A 54 -0.29 -14.62 -0.19
CA GLU A 54 -0.88 -15.19 1.03
C GLU A 54 -1.34 -14.11 2.03
N GLU A 55 -0.56 -13.04 2.20
CA GLU A 55 -0.94 -11.93 3.10
C GLU A 55 -2.19 -11.18 2.59
N LEU A 56 -2.39 -11.14 1.27
CA LEU A 56 -3.53 -10.51 0.61
C LEU A 56 -4.80 -11.38 0.59
N GLU A 57 -4.69 -12.68 0.87
CA GLU A 57 -5.86 -13.56 1.02
C GLU A 57 -6.77 -13.15 2.17
N ASP A 58 -6.23 -12.46 3.17
CA ASP A 58 -6.98 -11.93 4.30
C ASP A 58 -7.39 -10.45 4.07
N PRO A 59 -8.63 -10.17 3.64
CA PRO A 59 -9.09 -8.82 3.36
C PRO A 59 -9.34 -8.01 4.64
N SER A 60 -9.16 -8.57 5.84
CA SER A 60 -9.48 -7.92 7.11
C SER A 60 -8.46 -6.86 7.53
N THR A 61 -7.28 -6.80 6.90
CA THR A 61 -6.25 -5.82 7.26
C THR A 61 -5.66 -5.22 5.99
N PRO A 62 -5.81 -3.90 5.76
CA PRO A 62 -5.18 -3.22 4.64
C PRO A 62 -3.65 -3.43 4.60
N VAL A 63 -3.09 -3.57 3.41
CA VAL A 63 -1.64 -3.72 3.18
C VAL A 63 -1.10 -2.50 2.43
N LEU A 64 -0.07 -1.87 2.98
CA LEU A 64 0.74 -0.86 2.32
C LEU A 64 2.01 -1.54 1.77
N LEU A 65 2.14 -1.61 0.44
CA LEU A 65 3.29 -2.21 -0.24
C LEU A 65 4.26 -1.13 -0.72
N ASP A 66 5.53 -1.27 -0.34
CA ASP A 66 6.67 -0.49 -0.83
C ASP A 66 7.52 -1.34 -1.79
N VAL A 67 7.43 -1.08 -3.09
CA VAL A 67 8.27 -1.73 -4.09
C VAL A 67 9.55 -0.90 -4.24
N TYR A 68 10.68 -1.45 -3.80
CA TYR A 68 11.96 -0.75 -3.75
C TYR A 68 13.03 -1.49 -4.54
N ALA A 69 14.16 -0.82 -4.74
CA ALA A 69 15.38 -1.45 -5.23
C ALA A 69 16.58 -0.95 -4.41
N THR A 70 17.62 -1.78 -4.30
CA THR A 70 18.82 -1.43 -3.51
C THR A 70 19.61 -0.26 -4.10
N TRP A 71 19.51 -0.06 -5.41
CA TRP A 71 20.10 1.05 -6.15
C TRP A 71 19.20 2.30 -6.20
N CYS A 72 17.98 2.24 -5.65
CA CYS A 72 17.04 3.36 -5.64
C CYS A 72 17.31 4.30 -4.45
N GLY A 73 18.00 5.41 -4.72
CA GLY A 73 18.27 6.48 -3.75
C GLY A 73 17.01 7.02 -3.07
N PRO A 74 15.95 7.43 -3.81
CA PRO A 74 14.69 7.88 -3.22
C PRO A 74 14.02 6.86 -2.30
N CYS A 75 14.03 5.58 -2.67
CA CYS A 75 13.44 4.50 -1.88
C CYS A 75 14.16 4.35 -0.52
N THR A 76 15.50 4.44 -0.54
CA THR A 76 16.32 4.39 0.68
C THR A 76 15.98 5.55 1.62
N MET A 77 15.74 6.76 1.10
CA MET A 77 15.31 7.90 1.91
C MET A 77 13.92 7.70 2.51
N MET A 78 13.03 6.96 1.85
CA MET A 78 11.65 6.71 2.30
C MET A 78 11.52 5.59 3.33
N ALA A 79 12.45 4.64 3.36
CA ALA A 79 12.47 3.55 4.33
C ALA A 79 12.20 3.98 5.80
N PRO A 80 12.90 4.98 6.38
CA PRO A 80 12.63 5.41 7.75
C PRO A 80 11.25 6.04 7.94
N HIS A 81 10.69 6.68 6.91
CA HIS A 81 9.33 7.23 6.96
C HIS A 81 8.28 6.12 6.96
N LEU A 82 8.51 5.05 6.18
CA LEU A 82 7.64 3.88 6.17
C LEU A 82 7.68 3.11 7.49
N GLU A 83 8.85 3.02 8.14
CA GLU A 83 8.94 2.46 9.50
C GLU A 83 8.17 3.29 10.53
N ALA A 84 8.26 4.62 10.46
CA ALA A 84 7.49 5.51 11.33
C ALA A 84 5.98 5.41 11.06
N ALA A 85 5.59 5.30 9.79
CA ALA A 85 4.22 5.08 9.38
C ALA A 85 3.69 3.74 9.88
N ALA A 86 4.47 2.65 9.77
CA ALA A 86 4.11 1.33 10.28
C ALA A 86 3.78 1.39 11.77
N LYS A 87 4.64 2.01 12.58
CA LYS A 87 4.41 2.22 14.03
C LYS A 87 3.12 2.99 14.30
N THR A 88 2.85 4.02 13.51
CA THR A 88 1.64 4.85 13.65
C THR A 88 0.37 4.09 13.25
N LEU A 89 0.45 3.31 12.18
CA LEU A 89 -0.67 2.51 11.68
C LEU A 89 -0.98 1.36 12.64
N GLY A 90 0.05 0.69 13.17
CA GLY A 90 -0.09 -0.37 14.16
C GLY A 90 -0.98 -1.49 13.64
N VAL A 91 -2.14 -1.67 14.27
CA VAL A 91 -3.16 -2.67 13.88
C VAL A 91 -4.04 -2.24 12.71
N ARG A 92 -3.91 -1.00 12.23
CA ARG A 92 -4.78 -0.48 11.16
C ARG A 92 -4.34 -0.90 9.76
N ALA A 93 -3.07 -1.26 9.59
CA ALA A 93 -2.53 -1.72 8.33
C ALA A 93 -1.23 -2.50 8.54
N ARG A 94 -0.94 -3.42 7.63
CA ARG A 94 0.36 -4.09 7.49
C ARG A 94 1.22 -3.27 6.55
N VAL A 95 2.51 -3.13 6.86
CA VAL A 95 3.47 -2.46 5.95
C VAL A 95 4.47 -3.49 5.47
N VAL A 96 4.52 -3.67 4.16
CA VAL A 96 5.35 -4.66 3.47
C VAL A 96 6.28 -3.93 2.50
N LYS A 97 7.48 -4.44 2.34
CA LYS A 97 8.37 -4.02 1.26
C LYS A 97 8.75 -5.19 0.36
N MET A 98 9.01 -4.93 -0.91
CA MET A 98 9.38 -5.94 -1.90
C MET A 98 10.49 -5.41 -2.80
N ASP A 99 11.50 -6.24 -3.06
CA ASP A 99 12.62 -5.88 -3.93
C ASP A 99 12.23 -6.11 -5.40
N ALA A 100 12.19 -5.04 -6.19
CA ALA A 100 11.84 -5.05 -7.59
C ALA A 100 12.82 -5.85 -8.46
N ASP A 101 14.09 -5.93 -8.07
CA ASP A 101 15.10 -6.71 -8.82
C ASP A 101 14.89 -8.21 -8.58
N GLN A 102 14.41 -8.59 -7.40
CA GLN A 102 14.08 -9.99 -7.08
C GLN A 102 12.71 -10.40 -7.63
N GLU A 103 11.77 -9.46 -7.73
CA GLU A 103 10.38 -9.70 -8.15
C GLU A 103 9.99 -8.83 -9.37
N PRO A 104 10.63 -9.02 -10.55
CA PRO A 104 10.42 -8.16 -11.72
C PRO A 104 9.01 -8.22 -12.32
N GLY A 105 8.21 -9.23 -11.95
CA GLY A 105 6.79 -9.33 -12.32
C GLY A 105 5.92 -8.26 -11.65
N TRP A 106 6.31 -7.83 -10.44
CA TRP A 106 5.57 -6.85 -9.64
C TRP A 106 5.94 -5.41 -10.00
N SER A 107 7.16 -5.16 -10.48
CA SER A 107 7.59 -3.83 -10.94
C SER A 107 6.87 -3.34 -12.20
N ARG A 108 6.13 -4.22 -12.89
CA ARG A 108 5.42 -3.94 -14.15
C ARG A 108 3.96 -3.49 -13.95
N TRP A 109 3.45 -3.54 -12.71
CA TRP A 109 2.05 -3.22 -12.39
C TRP A 109 1.76 -1.72 -12.16
N THR A 110 2.73 -0.85 -12.43
CA THR A 110 2.59 0.62 -12.52
C THR A 110 2.93 1.10 -13.93
#